data_AF-A0A6D2IPG8-F1
#
_entry.id   AF-A0A6D2IPG8-F1
#
_cell.length_a   1.000
_cell.length_b   1.000
_cell.length_c   1.000
_cell.angle_alpha   90.00
_cell.angle_beta   90.00
_cell.angle_gamma   90.00
#
_symmetry.space_group_name_H-M   'P 1'
#
loop_
_entity.id
_entity.type
_entity.pdbx_description
1 polymer ?
#
loop_
_entity_poly.entity_id
_entity_poly.type
_entity_poly.pdbx_seq_one_letter_code
_entity_poly.pdbx_strand_id
1 'polypeptide(L)'
;MRLSLKLCIASVIVLTQLVCGALCWGRKGYFTKETAAAVKKLLPESAKGDLASVCSWPDEIQRFSQWQWTKPLHYVNINFELYRRDYNYMRDCKDSEGNKDMCVTGAIYNYTNQLVSASVRRELHFY
;
A
#
# COMPACT_ATOMS: atom_id res chain seq x y z
N MET A 1 -8.86 -44.02 10.71
CA MET A 1 -7.83 -43.54 9.75
C MET A 1 -6.97 -42.50 10.43
N ARG A 2 -5.74 -42.84 10.84
CA ARG A 2 -4.79 -41.88 11.40
C ARG A 2 -4.05 -41.22 10.23
N LEU A 3 -4.34 -39.95 9.94
CA LEU A 3 -3.54 -39.18 9.00
C LEU A 3 -2.12 -39.06 9.57
N SER A 4 -1.10 -39.38 8.75
CA SER A 4 0.30 -39.24 9.15
C SER A 4 0.59 -37.77 9.48
N LEU A 5 1.27 -37.52 10.60
CA LEU A 5 1.66 -36.16 11.02
C LEU A 5 2.40 -35.39 9.92
N LYS A 6 3.18 -36.09 9.09
CA LYS A 6 3.85 -35.52 7.91
C LYS A 6 2.87 -35.03 6.85
N LEU A 7 1.76 -35.74 6.66
CA LEU A 7 0.70 -35.36 5.73
C LEU A 7 -0.09 -34.15 6.25
N CYS A 8 -0.30 -34.06 7.56
CA CYS A 8 -0.91 -32.88 8.19
C CYS A 8 -0.01 -31.65 8.03
N ILE A 9 1.29 -31.76 8.32
CA ILE A 9 2.25 -30.66 8.18
C ILE A 9 2.33 -30.19 6.73
N ALA A 10 2.45 -31.11 5.77
CA ALA A 10 2.48 -30.77 4.34
C ALA A 10 1.19 -30.07 3.91
N SER A 11 0.02 -30.54 4.36
CA SER A 11 -1.26 -29.91 4.05
C SER A 11 -1.38 -28.50 4.62
N VAL A 12 -0.93 -28.28 5.87
CA VAL A 12 -0.94 -26.95 6.49
C VAL A 12 -0.01 -25.98 5.76
N ILE A 13 1.18 -26.43 5.33
CA ILE A 13 2.13 -25.62 4.55
C ILE A 13 1.54 -25.24 3.17
N VAL A 14 0.94 -26.20 2.47
CA VAL A 14 0.29 -25.95 1.16
C VAL A 14 -0.90 -24.99 1.31
N LEU A 15 -1.72 -25.18 2.34
CA LEU A 15 -2.87 -24.33 2.60
C LEU A 15 -2.46 -22.90 3.00
N THR A 16 -1.40 -22.72 3.79
CA THR A 16 -0.90 -21.38 4.16
C THR A 16 -0.31 -20.61 2.98
N GLN A 17 0.35 -21.29 2.03
CA GLN A 17 0.80 -20.65 0.78
C GLN A 17 -0.37 -20.20 -0.12
N LEU A 18 -1.49 -20.93 -0.09
CA LEU A 18 -2.70 -20.58 -0.83
C LEU A 18 -3.44 -19.36 -0.25
N VAL A 19 -3.43 -19.17 1.08
CA VAL A 19 -4.14 -18.04 1.72
C VAL A 19 -3.48 -16.69 1.40
N CYS A 20 -2.15 -16.61 1.36
CA CYS A 20 -1.45 -15.35 1.06
C CYS A 20 -1.63 -14.92 -0.40
N GLY A 21 -1.68 -15.88 -1.34
CA GLY A 21 -1.94 -15.60 -2.76
C GLY A 21 -3.39 -15.21 -3.06
N ALA A 22 -4.35 -15.59 -2.21
CA ALA A 22 -5.77 -15.35 -2.44
C ALA A 22 -6.29 -14.01 -1.89
N LEU A 23 -5.64 -13.43 -0.88
CA LEU A 23 -6.14 -12.21 -0.20
C LEU A 23 -5.64 -10.90 -0.80
N CYS A 24 -4.60 -10.91 -1.63
CA CYS A 24 -4.09 -9.71 -2.32
C CYS A 24 -4.51 -9.61 -3.80
N TRP A 25 -5.24 -10.58 -4.35
CA TRP A 25 -5.50 -10.65 -5.79
C TRP A 25 -6.97 -10.46 -6.14
N GLY A 26 -7.36 -9.20 -6.41
CA GLY A 26 -8.50 -8.92 -7.29
C GLY A 26 -8.17 -9.45 -8.70
N ARG A 27 -8.79 -10.58 -9.08
CA ARG A 27 -8.60 -11.26 -10.36
C ARG A 27 -8.98 -10.32 -11.52
N LYS A 28 -7.98 -9.88 -12.31
CA LYS A 28 -8.06 -8.93 -13.44
C LYS A 28 -8.39 -7.48 -13.00
N GLY A 29 -7.37 -6.64 -13.05
CA GLY A 29 -7.41 -5.24 -12.61
C GLY A 29 -8.49 -4.43 -13.32
N TYR A 30 -9.25 -3.66 -12.53
CA TYR A 30 -10.26 -2.69 -12.96
C TYR A 30 -9.66 -1.46 -13.67
N PHE A 31 -8.46 -1.56 -14.22
CA PHE A 31 -7.80 -0.44 -14.90
C PHE A 31 -8.28 -0.31 -16.34
N THR A 32 -8.47 0.93 -16.79
CA THR A 32 -8.55 1.25 -18.21
C THR A 32 -7.22 0.92 -18.89
N LYS A 33 -7.22 0.83 -20.22
CA LYS A 33 -5.98 0.55 -20.98
C LYS A 33 -4.92 1.63 -20.74
N GLU A 34 -5.37 2.87 -20.63
CA GLU A 34 -4.56 4.05 -20.38
C GLU A 34 -3.91 3.98 -18.99
N THR A 35 -4.70 3.66 -17.95
CA THR A 35 -4.17 3.48 -16.59
C THR A 35 -3.18 2.32 -16.52
N ALA A 36 -3.49 1.18 -17.16
CA ALA A 36 -2.59 0.03 -17.17
C ALA A 36 -1.25 0.35 -17.86
N ALA A 37 -1.27 1.11 -18.97
CA ALA A 37 -0.06 1.57 -19.65
C ALA A 37 0.75 2.56 -18.79
N ALA A 38 0.08 3.50 -18.14
CA ALA A 38 0.72 4.47 -17.24
C ALA A 38 1.40 3.78 -16.05
N VAL A 39 0.71 2.82 -15.40
CA VAL A 39 1.28 2.02 -14.30
C VAL A 39 2.49 1.24 -14.77
N LYS A 40 2.41 0.52 -15.91
CA LYS A 40 3.54 -0.22 -16.47
C LYS A 40 4.77 0.66 -16.74
N LYS A 41 4.57 1.92 -17.15
CA LYS A 41 5.66 2.87 -17.38
C LYS A 41 6.35 3.32 -16.08
N LEU A 42 5.64 3.32 -14.96
CA LEU A 42 6.18 3.73 -13.65
C LEU A 42 6.82 2.58 -12.88
N LEU A 43 6.44 1.34 -13.17
CA LEU A 43 6.98 0.17 -12.49
C LEU A 43 8.45 -0.08 -12.86
N PRO A 44 9.28 -0.53 -11.91
CA PRO A 44 10.63 -0.97 -12.22
C PRO A 44 10.61 -2.26 -13.05
N GLU A 45 11.68 -2.52 -13.80
CA GLU A 45 11.81 -3.74 -14.62
C GLU A 45 11.68 -5.03 -13.79
N SER A 46 12.15 -5.01 -12.53
CA SER A 46 12.04 -6.13 -11.59
C SER A 46 10.60 -6.57 -11.32
N ALA A 47 9.63 -5.65 -11.44
CA ALA A 47 8.22 -5.93 -11.23
C ALA A 47 7.56 -6.65 -12.41
N LYS A 48 8.21 -6.73 -13.59
CA LYS A 48 7.70 -7.38 -14.80
C LYS A 48 6.27 -6.96 -15.18
N GLY A 49 5.91 -5.70 -14.90
CA GLY A 49 4.59 -5.14 -15.14
C GLY A 49 3.50 -5.57 -14.15
N ASP A 50 3.85 -6.26 -13.08
CA ASP A 50 2.95 -6.64 -11.99
C ASP A 50 3.05 -5.64 -10.82
N LEU A 51 2.04 -4.79 -10.67
CA LEU A 51 1.97 -3.83 -9.57
C LEU A 51 1.96 -4.51 -8.19
N ALA A 52 1.32 -5.68 -8.07
CA ALA A 52 1.20 -6.37 -6.79
C ALA A 52 2.58 -6.78 -6.23
N SER A 53 3.54 -7.07 -7.11
CA SER A 53 4.90 -7.46 -6.74
C SER A 53 5.68 -6.39 -5.97
N VAL A 54 5.24 -5.13 -6.02
CA VAL A 54 5.90 -4.00 -5.33
C VAL A 54 5.04 -3.39 -4.22
N CYS A 55 3.83 -3.89 -3.96
CA CYS A 55 2.94 -3.30 -2.95
C CYS A 55 3.49 -3.40 -1.52
N SER A 56 4.36 -4.37 -1.23
CA SER A 56 5.02 -4.50 0.08
C SER A 56 6.27 -3.61 0.23
N TRP A 57 6.73 -2.95 -0.84
CA TRP A 57 7.93 -2.11 -0.81
C TRP A 57 7.87 -0.99 0.25
N PRO A 58 6.74 -0.26 0.46
CA PRO A 58 6.65 0.72 1.53
C PRO A 58 6.90 0.13 2.93
N ASP A 59 6.43 -1.11 3.17
CA ASP A 59 6.63 -1.80 4.45
C ASP A 59 8.08 -2.24 4.67
N GLU A 60 8.81 -2.47 3.58
CA GLU A 60 10.22 -2.82 3.62
C GLU A 60 11.09 -1.58 3.88
N ILE A 61 10.85 -0.48 3.15
CA ILE A 61 11.74 0.68 3.21
C ILE A 61 11.65 1.44 4.53
N GLN A 62 10.48 1.45 5.19
CA GLN A 62 10.27 2.17 6.45
C GLN A 62 11.20 1.69 7.58
N ARG A 63 11.88 0.54 7.40
CA ARG A 63 12.88 0.01 8.32
C ARG A 63 14.24 0.71 8.20
N PHE A 64 14.55 1.31 7.05
CA PHE A 64 15.81 2.03 6.84
C PHE A 64 15.74 3.46 7.40
N SER A 65 16.85 3.93 8.00
CA SER A 65 16.92 5.23 8.68
C SER A 65 16.46 6.40 7.82
N GLN A 66 16.86 6.43 6.54
CA GLN A 66 16.51 7.49 5.60
C GLN A 66 15.01 7.54 5.24
N TRP A 67 14.25 6.47 5.52
CA TRP A 67 12.82 6.37 5.19
C TRP A 67 11.94 6.21 6.45
N GLN A 68 12.49 6.37 7.66
CA GLN A 68 11.70 6.22 8.88
C GLN A 68 10.52 7.21 8.98
N TRP A 69 10.64 8.36 8.34
CA TRP A 69 9.57 9.37 8.26
C TRP A 69 8.30 8.83 7.58
N THR A 70 8.37 7.74 6.81
CA THR A 70 7.19 7.15 6.17
C THR A 70 6.36 6.29 7.12
N LYS A 71 6.88 5.87 8.27
CA LYS A 71 6.17 4.96 9.20
C LYS A 71 4.76 5.44 9.57
N PRO A 72 4.53 6.71 9.95
CA PRO A 72 3.20 7.19 10.33
C PRO A 72 2.20 7.15 9.15
N LEU A 73 2.71 7.14 7.91
CA LEU A 73 1.89 7.13 6.70
C LEU A 73 1.15 5.79 6.46
N HIS A 74 1.43 4.75 7.25
CA HIS A 74 0.79 3.43 7.11
C HIS A 74 -0.51 3.29 7.92
N TYR A 75 -0.82 4.24 8.79
CA TYR A 75 -1.99 4.15 9.68
C TYR A 75 -2.58 5.52 10.01
N VAL A 76 -3.69 5.50 10.74
CA VAL A 76 -4.25 6.67 11.42
C VAL A 76 -4.60 6.27 12.84
N ASN A 77 -4.11 7.04 13.82
CA ASN A 77 -4.43 6.81 15.21
C ASN A 77 -5.64 7.66 15.59
N ILE A 78 -6.81 7.03 15.66
CA ILE A 78 -8.02 7.68 16.16
C ILE A 78 -7.90 7.77 17.68
N ASN A 79 -7.99 8.98 18.23
CA ASN A 79 -7.88 9.17 19.68
C ASN A 79 -9.10 8.55 20.41
N PHE A 80 -8.87 7.43 21.09
CA PHE A 80 -9.88 6.71 21.87
C PHE A 80 -10.18 7.34 23.25
N GLU A 81 -9.36 8.26 23.74
CA GLU A 81 -9.48 8.83 25.10
C GLU A 81 -10.77 9.62 25.32
N LEU A 82 -11.47 9.99 24.24
CA LEU A 82 -12.72 10.75 24.30
C LEU A 82 -13.98 9.92 24.02
N TYR A 83 -13.92 8.58 24.02
CA TYR A 83 -15.01 7.71 23.56
C TYR A 83 -15.50 8.02 22.12
N ARG A 84 -14.70 8.79 21.37
CA ARG A 84 -14.99 9.19 20.00
C ARG A 84 -14.55 8.08 19.06
N ARG A 85 -15.50 7.60 18.26
CA ARG A 85 -15.31 6.54 17.25
C ARG A 85 -15.34 7.09 15.83
N ASP A 86 -15.43 8.41 15.69
CA ASP A 86 -15.39 9.13 14.42
C ASP A 86 -13.94 9.48 14.06
N TYR A 87 -13.63 9.40 12.76
CA TYR A 87 -12.39 9.92 12.22
C TYR A 87 -12.54 11.42 11.94
N ASN A 88 -11.59 12.23 12.42
CA ASN A 88 -11.50 13.66 12.12
C ASN A 88 -10.09 13.99 11.61
N TYR A 89 -9.99 14.46 10.36
CA TYR A 89 -8.72 14.72 9.70
C TYR A 89 -7.77 15.61 10.52
N MET A 90 -8.26 16.76 10.99
CA MET A 90 -7.44 17.74 11.72
C MET A 90 -6.98 17.24 13.09
N ARG A 91 -7.78 16.38 13.74
CA ARG A 91 -7.47 15.81 15.05
C ARG A 91 -6.55 14.59 14.95
N ASP A 92 -6.82 13.70 14.00
CA ASP A 92 -6.29 12.35 13.95
C ASP A 92 -5.18 12.16 12.89
N CYS A 93 -5.13 12.98 11.83
CA CYS A 93 -4.09 12.85 10.80
C CYS A 93 -2.82 13.62 11.16
N LYS A 94 -2.08 13.05 12.11
CA LYS A 94 -0.79 13.56 12.58
C LYS A 94 0.06 12.42 13.14
N ASP A 95 1.37 12.61 13.16
CA ASP A 95 2.28 11.67 13.82
C ASP A 95 2.31 11.86 15.34
N SER A 96 3.16 11.09 16.03
CA SER A 96 3.36 11.18 17.48
C SER A 96 3.95 12.51 17.96
N GLU A 97 4.59 13.27 17.08
CA GLU A 97 5.14 14.59 17.37
C GLU A 97 4.12 15.71 17.10
N GLY A 98 2.97 15.38 16.51
CA GLY A 98 1.91 16.31 16.16
C GLY A 98 2.09 16.97 14.79
N ASN A 99 3.03 16.50 13.97
CA ASN A 99 3.18 16.97 12.59
C ASN A 99 1.94 16.58 11.79
N LYS A 100 1.27 17.57 11.20
CA LYS A 100 0.04 17.39 10.43
C LYS A 100 0.30 16.60 9.15
N ASP A 101 -0.76 15.97 8.63
CA ASP A 101 -0.78 15.22 7.36
C ASP A 101 0.07 13.93 7.37
N MET A 102 0.73 13.64 8.50
CA MET A 102 1.55 12.45 8.70
C MET A 102 0.70 11.25 9.11
N CYS A 103 -0.20 10.82 8.21
CA CYS A 103 -1.03 9.63 8.38
C CYS A 103 -1.40 9.01 7.01
N VAL A 104 -2.05 7.85 6.99
CA VAL A 104 -2.42 7.15 5.74
C VAL A 104 -3.33 7.95 4.81
N THR A 105 -4.28 8.71 5.34
CA THR A 105 -5.18 9.53 4.51
C THR A 105 -4.46 10.74 3.90
N GLY A 106 -3.57 11.38 4.67
CA GLY A 106 -2.68 12.42 4.18
C GLY A 106 -1.70 11.91 3.12
N ALA A 107 -1.16 10.70 3.30
CA ALA A 107 -0.30 10.05 2.33
C ALA A 107 -1.03 9.77 1.00
N ILE A 108 -2.25 9.21 1.07
CA ILE A 108 -3.10 8.98 -0.11
C ILE A 108 -3.30 10.31 -0.85
N TYR A 109 -3.67 11.37 -0.15
CA TYR A 109 -3.88 12.70 -0.74
C TYR A 109 -2.59 13.25 -1.40
N ASN A 110 -1.45 13.17 -0.70
CA ASN A 110 -0.17 13.64 -1.20
C ASN A 110 0.27 12.89 -2.47
N TYR A 111 0.33 11.56 -2.44
CA TYR A 111 0.78 10.78 -3.59
C TYR A 111 -0.21 10.85 -4.77
N THR A 112 -1.50 11.02 -4.52
CA THR A 112 -2.48 11.32 -5.57
C THR A 112 -2.14 12.63 -6.28
N ASN A 113 -1.88 13.69 -5.52
CA ASN A 113 -1.53 14.99 -6.10
C ASN A 113 -0.19 14.99 -6.84
N GLN A 114 0.79 14.20 -6.37
CA GLN A 114 2.04 14.01 -7.11
C GLN A 114 1.80 13.35 -8.47
N LEU A 115 0.96 12.31 -8.54
CA LEU A 115 0.61 11.64 -9.80
C LEU A 115 -0.14 12.56 -10.76
N VAL A 116 -1.12 13.33 -10.26
CA VAL A 116 -1.87 14.32 -11.06
C VAL A 116 -0.95 15.43 -11.57
N SER A 117 -0.10 15.98 -10.71
CA SER A 117 0.85 17.03 -11.11
C SER A 117 1.83 16.52 -12.17
N ALA A 118 2.27 15.27 -12.05
CA ALA A 118 3.14 14.63 -13.02
C ALA A 118 2.43 14.26 -14.34
N SER A 119 1.11 14.02 -14.34
CA SER A 119 0.35 13.82 -15.57
C SER A 119 0.15 15.14 -16.32
N VAL A 120 -0.26 16.20 -15.62
CA VAL A 120 -0.44 17.55 -16.20
C VAL A 120 0.88 18.08 -16.76
N ARG A 121 1.98 17.95 -16.02
CA ARG A 121 3.31 18.36 -16.52
C ARG A 121 3.70 17.62 -17.79
N ARG A 122 3.39 16.31 -17.89
CA ARG A 122 3.67 15.54 -19.10
C ARG A 122 2.87 16.06 -20.29
N GLU A 123 1.59 16.38 -20.12
CA GLU A 123 0.77 16.99 -21.17
C GLU A 123 1.36 18.31 -21.65
N LEU A 124 1.79 19.20 -20.74
CA LEU A 124 2.43 20.47 -21.09
C LEU A 124 3.77 20.34 -21.81
N HIS A 125 4.49 19.23 -21.67
CA HIS A 125 5.72 18.95 -22.42
C HIS A 125 5.47 18.38 -23.83
N PHE A 126 4.22 18.02 -24.16
CA PHE A 126 3.82 17.58 -25.49
C PHE A 126 3.18 18.70 -26.34
N TYR A 127 3.07 19.91 -25.79
CA TYR A 127 2.69 21.14 -26.49
C TYR A 127 3.90 22.07 -26.59
#